data_AF-A0A7V7MND0-F1
#
_entry.id   AF-A0A7V7MND0-F1
#
_cell.length_a   1.000
_cell.length_b   1.000
_cell.length_c   1.000
_cell.angle_alpha   90.00
_cell.angle_beta   90.00
_cell.angle_gamma   90.00
#
_symmetry.space_group_name_H-M   'P 1'
#
loop_
_entity.id
_entity.type
_entity.pdbx_description
1 polymer ?
#
loop_
_entity_poly.entity_id
_entity_poly.type
_entity_poly.pdbx_seq_one_letter_code
_entity_poly.pdbx_strand_id
1 'polypeptide(L)'
;MSLPFEKPIEDVRSRLEELEELASKTSHDLSEEIDFYRDRLARLTKETYSQLSPWQRVQVARHPDRPLTSDYIQHLFEDFIELHGDGFYSDDPAVVTGLGTMDGRKMMVIGHRKGRATKERMKCNFGSAHPEGYRKALRKMQLAERLQIPILTLVNTPGAYPGVGAEERGQARAIAENIFEMFGIKVPILVVVIGEGGSGGALGIAVGDRVGMLENSWYSVISPEGCASILWRSAEGKEQAAEALKLTAGDLQTLGIVDQVIPEPMGGAHQQPDLAMAAVKDQIVAWLDELQAKPLTDLLAERHLKFRQIAQIEAQAEAPAGDGEAEAAPADPQLSDRRFPPLRDEDLPAPEVGRRSAPKPDPGTKY
;
A
#
# COMPACT_ATOMS: atom_id res chain seq x y z
N MET A 1 15.71 14.81 -3.23
CA MET A 1 15.19 16.11 -2.72
C MET A 1 15.08 15.96 -1.21
N SER A 2 15.78 16.76 -0.41
CA SER A 2 15.85 16.52 1.05
C SER A 2 14.52 16.84 1.75
N LEU A 3 14.14 16.00 2.72
CA LEU A 3 12.96 16.20 3.56
C LEU A 3 13.21 17.28 4.62
N PRO A 4 12.17 17.98 5.14
CA PRO A 4 12.38 19.11 6.06
C PRO A 4 13.21 18.77 7.31
N PHE A 5 13.05 17.57 7.87
CA PHE A 5 13.78 17.11 9.05
C PHE A 5 15.21 16.66 8.75
N GLU A 6 15.57 16.47 7.48
CA GLU A 6 16.91 16.08 7.04
C GLU A 6 17.84 17.27 6.83
N LYS A 7 17.37 18.51 6.97
CA LYS A 7 18.20 19.71 6.77
C LYS A 7 19.54 19.65 7.51
N PRO A 8 19.62 19.23 8.80
CA PRO A 8 20.92 19.08 9.47
C PRO A 8 21.84 18.02 8.84
N ILE A 9 21.27 16.96 8.26
CA ILE A 9 22.01 15.92 7.53
C ILE A 9 22.55 16.50 6.22
N GLU A 10 21.72 17.26 5.50
CA GLU A 10 22.09 17.90 4.24
C GLU A 10 23.21 18.94 4.44
N ASP A 11 23.13 19.75 5.50
CA ASP A 11 24.18 20.73 5.81
C ASP A 11 25.55 20.05 6.05
N VAL A 12 25.56 18.89 6.73
CA VAL A 12 26.78 18.09 6.97
C VAL A 12 27.25 17.42 5.67
N ARG A 13 26.32 16.92 4.84
CA ARG A 13 26.61 16.29 3.55
C ARG A 13 27.24 17.29 2.57
N SER A 14 26.63 18.47 2.41
CA SER A 14 27.17 19.54 1.57
C SER A 14 28.57 19.94 2.01
N ARG A 15 28.82 20.00 3.32
CA ARG A 15 30.15 20.32 3.82
C ARG A 15 31.18 19.23 3.53
N LEU A 16 30.77 17.96 3.62
CA LEU A 16 31.62 16.82 3.26
C LEU A 16 31.97 16.86 1.76
N GLU A 17 30.98 17.11 0.90
CA GLU A 17 31.18 17.22 -0.55
C GLU A 17 32.15 18.36 -0.91
N GLU A 18 32.03 19.53 -0.28
CA GLU A 18 32.98 20.65 -0.45
C GLU A 18 34.41 20.26 -0.05
N LEU A 19 34.58 19.52 1.05
CA LEU A 19 35.88 19.07 1.53
C LEU A 19 36.50 18.02 0.61
N GLU A 20 35.70 17.05 0.13
CA GLU A 20 36.13 16.04 -0.84
C GLU A 20 36.54 16.70 -2.17
N GLU A 21 35.80 17.70 -2.64
CA GLU A 21 36.14 18.46 -3.84
C GLU A 21 37.44 19.27 -3.64
N LEU A 22 37.62 19.91 -2.48
CA LEU A 22 38.84 20.68 -2.18
C LEU A 22 40.08 19.78 -2.05
N ALA A 23 39.94 18.62 -1.43
CA ALA A 23 40.99 17.60 -1.33
C ALA A 23 41.41 17.10 -2.71
N SER A 24 40.47 16.97 -3.65
CA SER A 24 40.79 16.56 -5.03
C SER A 24 41.58 17.61 -5.82
N LYS A 25 41.47 18.90 -5.45
CA LYS A 25 42.06 20.04 -6.17
C LYS A 25 43.33 20.59 -5.53
N THR A 26 43.63 20.23 -4.29
CA THR A 26 44.75 20.80 -3.53
C THR A 26 45.68 19.71 -3.01
N SER A 27 46.94 20.06 -2.78
CA SER A 27 47.94 19.14 -2.20
C SER A 27 47.83 19.00 -0.68
N HIS A 28 46.80 19.58 -0.06
CA HIS A 28 46.61 19.54 1.39
C HIS A 28 45.94 18.22 1.77
N ASP A 29 46.47 17.56 2.80
CA ASP A 29 45.84 16.37 3.38
C ASP A 29 44.64 16.79 4.22
N LEU A 30 43.44 16.51 3.71
CA LEU A 30 42.17 16.76 4.39
C LEU A 30 41.51 15.45 4.85
N SER A 31 42.26 14.33 4.87
CA SER A 31 41.70 13.00 5.11
C SER A 31 41.05 12.90 6.50
N GLU A 32 41.69 13.45 7.54
CA GLU A 32 41.15 13.44 8.91
C GLU A 32 39.85 14.25 9.03
N GLU A 33 39.75 15.40 8.36
CA GLU A 33 38.54 16.22 8.35
C GLU A 33 37.41 15.52 7.58
N ILE A 34 37.72 14.92 6.43
CA ILE A 34 36.77 14.15 5.63
C ILE A 34 36.22 12.98 6.45
N ASP A 35 37.07 12.21 7.11
CA ASP A 35 36.65 11.07 7.94
C ASP A 35 35.81 11.53 9.13
N PHE A 36 36.18 12.65 9.78
CA PHE A 36 35.36 13.25 10.84
C PHE A 36 33.95 13.62 10.36
N TYR A 37 33.82 14.27 9.19
CA TYR A 37 32.52 14.64 8.64
C TYR A 37 31.73 13.43 8.14
N ARG A 38 32.39 12.40 7.62
CA ARG A 38 31.77 11.13 7.21
C ARG A 38 31.18 10.38 8.40
N ASP A 39 31.92 10.27 9.50
CA ASP A 39 31.45 9.66 10.75
C ASP A 39 30.32 10.48 11.37
N ARG A 40 30.44 11.82 11.36
CA ARG A 40 29.39 12.72 11.83
C ARG A 40 28.11 12.57 11.01
N LEU A 41 28.22 12.45 9.68
CA LEU A 41 27.09 12.24 8.78
C LEU A 41 26.40 10.92 9.07
N ALA A 42 27.17 9.83 9.18
CA ALA A 42 26.63 8.50 9.49
C ALA A 42 25.89 8.48 10.84
N ARG A 43 26.51 9.06 11.88
CA ARG A 43 25.92 9.14 13.22
C ARG A 43 24.65 9.99 13.23
N LEU A 44 24.68 11.18 12.65
CA LEU A 44 23.53 12.09 12.62
C LEU A 44 22.37 11.49 11.83
N THR A 45 22.66 10.81 10.71
CA THR A 45 21.65 10.11 9.91
C THR A 45 20.99 9.02 10.73
N LYS A 46 21.80 8.17 11.41
CA LYS A 46 21.30 7.11 12.27
C LYS A 46 20.45 7.62 13.42
N GLU A 47 20.92 8.64 14.15
CA GLU A 47 20.19 9.26 15.26
C GLU A 47 18.83 9.80 14.77
N THR A 48 18.82 10.59 13.69
CA THR A 48 17.61 11.18 13.12
C THR A 48 16.60 10.12 12.68
N TYR A 49 17.05 9.12 11.90
CA TYR A 49 16.18 8.08 11.36
C TYR A 49 15.67 7.09 12.43
N SER A 50 16.41 6.91 13.53
CA SER A 50 15.96 6.06 14.65
C SER A 50 14.83 6.68 15.49
N GLN A 51 14.62 7.99 15.37
CA GLN A 51 13.67 8.77 16.19
C GLN A 51 12.60 9.47 15.33
N LEU A 52 12.32 8.95 14.13
CA LEU A 52 11.29 9.54 13.28
C LEU A 52 9.91 9.49 13.95
N SER A 53 9.26 10.64 13.99
CA SER A 53 7.84 10.73 14.35
C SER A 53 6.98 10.02 13.30
N PRO A 54 5.73 9.62 13.62
CA PRO A 54 4.82 9.04 12.63
C PRO A 54 4.64 9.91 11.39
N TRP A 55 4.55 11.23 11.56
CA TRP A 55 4.45 12.15 10.42
C TRP A 55 5.73 12.18 9.57
N GLN A 56 6.91 12.17 10.18
CA GLN A 56 8.17 12.09 9.43
C GLN A 56 8.27 10.78 8.64
N ARG A 57 7.81 9.65 9.21
CA ARG A 57 7.70 8.38 8.47
C ARG A 57 6.73 8.50 7.28
N VAL A 58 5.58 9.16 7.44
CA VAL A 58 4.67 9.46 6.31
C VAL A 58 5.38 10.28 5.23
N GLN A 59 6.22 11.25 5.60
CA GLN A 59 7.01 12.01 4.62
C GLN A 59 8.03 11.13 3.88
N VAL A 60 8.70 10.20 4.58
CA VAL A 60 9.60 9.22 3.96
C VAL A 60 8.83 8.26 3.03
N ALA A 61 7.64 7.81 3.41
CA ALA A 61 6.77 6.98 2.59
C ALA A 61 6.36 7.67 1.26
N ARG A 62 6.26 9.00 1.30
CA ARG A 62 5.88 9.85 0.15
C ARG A 62 7.09 10.44 -0.58
N HIS A 63 8.30 10.04 -0.21
CA HIS A 63 9.51 10.57 -0.83
C HIS A 63 9.48 10.34 -2.36
N PRO A 64 9.78 11.35 -3.20
CA PRO A 64 9.68 11.23 -4.66
C PRO A 64 10.50 10.10 -5.27
N ASP A 65 11.64 9.80 -4.65
CA ASP A 65 12.59 8.77 -5.08
C ASP A 65 12.38 7.43 -4.36
N ARG A 66 11.31 7.29 -3.54
CA ARG A 66 10.98 6.01 -2.92
C ARG A 66 10.71 4.95 -4.01
N PRO A 67 11.28 3.73 -3.89
CA PRO A 67 11.02 2.68 -4.86
C PRO A 67 9.52 2.42 -5.04
N LEU A 68 9.11 2.36 -6.30
CA LEU A 68 7.75 2.09 -6.74
C LEU A 68 7.62 0.60 -7.10
N THR A 69 6.38 0.12 -7.21
CA THR A 69 6.07 -1.25 -7.63
C THR A 69 6.82 -1.69 -8.90
N SER A 70 7.02 -0.77 -9.85
CA SER A 70 7.81 -1.05 -11.06
C SER A 70 9.26 -1.42 -10.77
N ASP A 71 9.89 -0.76 -9.79
CA ASP A 71 11.28 -1.01 -9.43
C ASP A 71 11.41 -2.37 -8.74
N TYR A 72 10.50 -2.67 -7.80
CA TYR A 72 10.42 -4.00 -7.18
C TYR A 72 10.21 -5.09 -8.22
N ILE A 73 9.30 -4.89 -9.19
CA ILE A 73 9.08 -5.88 -10.25
C ILE A 73 10.36 -6.11 -11.05
N GLN A 74 11.03 -5.03 -11.45
CA GLN A 74 12.22 -5.09 -12.30
C GLN A 74 13.45 -5.66 -11.58
N HIS A 75 13.54 -5.47 -10.26
CA HIS A 75 14.64 -5.97 -9.44
C HIS A 75 14.43 -7.41 -8.95
N LEU A 76 13.18 -7.79 -8.64
CA LEU A 76 12.86 -9.08 -8.01
C LEU A 76 12.58 -10.21 -9.00
N PHE A 77 12.15 -9.90 -10.23
CA PHE A 77 11.67 -10.89 -11.18
C PHE A 77 12.49 -10.91 -12.47
N GLU A 78 12.81 -12.10 -12.96
CA GLU A 78 13.65 -12.31 -14.15
C GLU A 78 12.86 -12.16 -15.47
N ASP A 79 11.63 -12.64 -15.49
CA ASP A 79 10.80 -12.83 -16.70
C ASP A 79 9.38 -12.28 -16.52
N PHE A 80 9.26 -11.07 -15.98
CA PHE A 80 7.94 -10.49 -15.71
C PHE A 80 7.12 -10.24 -17.00
N ILE A 81 5.95 -10.86 -17.09
CA ILE A 81 4.97 -10.69 -18.16
C ILE A 81 3.74 -9.98 -17.58
N GLU A 82 3.57 -8.72 -17.96
CA GLU A 82 2.39 -7.94 -17.56
C GLU A 82 1.11 -8.49 -18.21
N LEU A 83 0.06 -8.63 -17.39
CA LEU A 83 -1.28 -9.03 -17.79
C LEU A 83 -2.22 -7.84 -17.65
N HIS A 84 -3.00 -7.59 -18.68
CA HIS A 84 -3.89 -6.44 -18.75
C HIS A 84 -5.37 -6.84 -18.63
N GLY A 85 -6.21 -5.86 -18.30
CA GLY A 85 -7.66 -5.90 -18.39
C GLY A 85 -8.38 -6.71 -17.32
N ASP A 86 -9.52 -6.19 -16.88
CA ASP A 86 -10.47 -6.87 -16.01
C ASP A 86 -11.36 -7.89 -16.74
N GLY A 87 -11.42 -7.82 -18.08
CA GLY A 87 -12.30 -8.64 -18.91
C GLY A 87 -13.77 -8.21 -18.87
N PHE A 88 -14.04 -6.99 -18.40
CA PHE A 88 -15.38 -6.43 -18.24
C PHE A 88 -15.48 -5.00 -18.77
N TYR A 89 -14.65 -4.07 -18.29
CA TYR A 89 -14.74 -2.65 -18.64
C TYR A 89 -13.45 -2.11 -19.27
N SER A 90 -12.32 -2.18 -18.57
CA SER A 90 -11.07 -1.57 -19.04
C SER A 90 -9.82 -2.17 -18.36
N ASP A 91 -8.65 -1.72 -18.81
CA ASP A 91 -7.38 -1.95 -18.13
C ASP A 91 -7.01 -0.72 -17.29
N ASP A 92 -7.16 -0.80 -15.96
CA ASP A 92 -6.81 0.31 -15.08
C ASP A 92 -5.29 0.46 -14.94
N PRO A 93 -4.69 1.57 -15.41
CA PRO A 93 -3.25 1.80 -15.29
C PRO A 93 -2.75 1.94 -13.84
N ALA A 94 -3.62 2.22 -12.87
CA ALA A 94 -3.25 2.34 -11.45
C ALA A 94 -2.93 1.00 -10.78
N VAL A 95 -3.26 -0.12 -11.41
CA VAL A 95 -2.95 -1.47 -10.91
C VAL A 95 -2.11 -2.21 -11.95
N VAL A 96 -0.93 -2.69 -11.58
CA VAL A 96 -0.15 -3.61 -12.40
C VAL A 96 -0.46 -5.04 -11.97
N THR A 97 -0.59 -5.96 -12.93
CA THR A 97 -0.70 -7.39 -12.66
C THR A 97 0.17 -8.17 -13.62
N GLY A 98 0.77 -9.28 -13.23
CA GLY A 98 1.59 -10.08 -14.15
C GLY A 98 2.14 -11.36 -13.53
N LEU A 99 2.70 -12.21 -14.40
CA LEU A 99 3.43 -13.41 -13.99
C LEU A 99 4.91 -13.07 -13.92
N GLY A 100 5.60 -13.54 -12.89
CA GLY A 100 7.05 -13.41 -12.81
C GLY A 100 7.69 -14.57 -12.07
N THR A 101 8.95 -14.83 -12.37
CA THR A 101 9.79 -15.82 -11.70
C THR A 101 10.82 -15.12 -10.81
N MET A 102 10.85 -15.53 -9.54
CA MET A 102 11.83 -15.08 -8.55
C MET A 102 12.53 -16.31 -7.97
N ASP A 103 13.85 -16.42 -8.15
CA ASP A 103 14.66 -17.58 -7.73
C ASP A 103 14.07 -18.94 -8.18
N GLY A 104 13.61 -19.00 -9.44
CA GLY A 104 12.96 -20.17 -10.02
C GLY A 104 11.51 -20.42 -9.57
N ARG A 105 10.94 -19.58 -8.69
CA ARG A 105 9.56 -19.69 -8.22
C ARG A 105 8.63 -18.77 -9.00
N LYS A 106 7.63 -19.34 -9.65
CA LYS A 106 6.61 -18.60 -10.40
C LYS A 106 5.59 -18.00 -9.45
N MET A 107 5.22 -16.74 -9.67
CA MET A 107 4.24 -16.02 -8.86
C MET A 107 3.33 -15.15 -9.72
N MET A 108 2.12 -14.92 -9.23
CA MET A 108 1.28 -13.81 -9.70
C MET A 108 1.60 -12.57 -8.87
N VAL A 109 2.05 -11.50 -9.54
CA VAL A 109 2.34 -10.22 -8.90
C VAL A 109 1.23 -9.24 -9.21
N ILE A 110 0.77 -8.53 -8.19
CA ILE A 110 -0.25 -7.49 -8.27
C ILE A 110 0.25 -6.29 -7.48
N GLY A 111 0.04 -5.07 -7.95
CA GLY A 111 0.43 -3.93 -7.13
C GLY A 111 -0.09 -2.59 -7.64
N HIS A 112 -0.01 -1.59 -6.77
CA HIS A 112 -0.40 -0.24 -7.13
C HIS A 112 0.70 0.44 -7.94
N ARG A 113 0.36 1.00 -9.09
CA ARG A 113 1.29 1.71 -9.98
C ARG A 113 1.07 3.21 -9.82
N LYS A 114 2.02 3.88 -9.17
CA LYS A 114 1.98 5.35 -9.01
C LYS A 114 2.49 6.12 -10.21
N GLY A 115 3.45 5.54 -10.95
CA GLY A 115 4.20 6.23 -12.00
C GLY A 115 5.29 7.16 -11.44
N ARG A 116 6.39 7.30 -12.19
CA ARG A 116 7.56 8.09 -11.79
C ARG A 116 7.49 9.51 -12.33
N ALA A 117 7.28 9.66 -13.63
CA ALA A 117 7.17 10.97 -14.28
C ALA A 117 5.76 11.56 -14.11
N THR A 118 5.61 12.88 -14.15
CA THR A 118 4.31 13.57 -14.00
C THR A 118 3.25 13.03 -14.95
N LYS A 119 3.59 12.83 -16.24
CA LYS A 119 2.67 12.27 -17.23
C LYS A 119 2.22 10.86 -16.88
N GLU A 120 3.13 10.04 -16.36
CA GLU A 120 2.83 8.67 -15.94
C GLU A 120 1.97 8.65 -14.67
N ARG A 121 2.26 9.54 -13.70
CA ARG A 121 1.47 9.71 -12.49
C ARG A 121 0.03 10.07 -12.78
N MET A 122 -0.19 11.02 -13.70
CA MET A 122 -1.53 11.37 -14.15
C MET A 122 -2.22 10.18 -14.84
N LYS A 123 -1.50 9.45 -15.70
CA LYS A 123 -2.05 8.26 -16.38
C LYS A 123 -2.50 7.20 -15.37
N CYS A 124 -1.73 6.97 -14.31
CA CYS A 124 -2.00 5.94 -13.32
C CYS A 124 -2.78 6.47 -12.10
N ASN A 125 -3.39 7.66 -12.19
CA ASN A 125 -4.13 8.29 -11.09
C ASN A 125 -3.36 8.34 -9.76
N PHE A 126 -2.05 8.51 -9.82
CA PHE A 126 -1.14 8.50 -8.66
C PHE A 126 -1.25 7.22 -7.81
N GLY A 127 -1.59 6.09 -8.43
CA GLY A 127 -1.79 4.80 -7.78
C GLY A 127 -3.17 4.61 -7.15
N SER A 128 -4.12 5.52 -7.41
CA SER A 128 -5.49 5.41 -6.92
C SER A 128 -6.34 4.62 -7.93
N ALA A 129 -6.69 3.39 -7.59
CA ALA A 129 -7.40 2.50 -8.50
C ALA A 129 -8.88 2.85 -8.65
N HIS A 130 -9.38 2.67 -9.86
CA HIS A 130 -10.80 2.60 -10.20
C HIS A 130 -11.34 1.17 -9.96
N PRO A 131 -12.67 0.96 -10.06
CA PRO A 131 -13.27 -0.35 -9.78
C PRO A 131 -12.73 -1.46 -10.70
N GLU A 132 -12.52 -1.16 -11.97
CA GLU A 132 -11.85 -2.03 -12.95
C GLU A 132 -10.44 -2.49 -12.52
N GLY A 133 -9.70 -1.69 -11.75
CA GLY A 133 -8.41 -2.09 -11.19
C GLY A 133 -8.53 -3.21 -10.16
N TYR A 134 -9.51 -3.12 -9.26
CA TYR A 134 -9.81 -4.16 -8.29
C TYR A 134 -10.33 -5.44 -8.95
N ARG A 135 -11.25 -5.32 -9.92
CA ARG A 135 -11.72 -6.47 -10.71
C ARG A 135 -10.58 -7.15 -11.47
N LYS A 136 -9.69 -6.38 -12.09
CA LYS A 136 -8.48 -6.90 -12.73
C LYS A 136 -7.62 -7.68 -11.74
N ALA A 137 -7.36 -7.12 -10.57
CA ALA A 137 -6.59 -7.78 -9.51
C ALA A 137 -7.23 -9.12 -9.14
N LEU A 138 -8.51 -9.15 -8.75
CA LEU A 138 -9.22 -10.38 -8.38
C LEU A 138 -9.21 -11.41 -9.51
N ARG A 139 -9.46 -10.99 -10.75
CA ARG A 139 -9.40 -11.87 -11.91
C ARG A 139 -8.03 -12.56 -12.06
N LYS A 140 -6.94 -11.82 -11.82
CA LYS A 140 -5.59 -12.40 -11.89
C LYS A 140 -5.27 -13.25 -10.67
N MET A 141 -5.79 -12.92 -9.49
CA MET A 141 -5.69 -13.79 -8.31
C MET A 141 -6.38 -15.15 -8.54
N GLN A 142 -7.58 -15.16 -9.14
CA GLN A 142 -8.27 -16.40 -9.53
C GLN A 142 -7.54 -17.18 -10.64
N LEU A 143 -6.79 -16.48 -11.51
CA LEU A 143 -5.90 -17.16 -12.46
C LEU A 143 -4.72 -17.81 -11.73
N ALA A 144 -4.12 -17.13 -10.75
CA ALA A 144 -3.03 -17.67 -9.94
C ALA A 144 -3.46 -18.92 -9.18
N GLU A 145 -4.66 -18.91 -8.60
CA GLU A 145 -5.25 -20.08 -7.93
C GLU A 145 -5.38 -21.27 -8.89
N ARG A 146 -5.92 -21.06 -10.10
CA ARG A 146 -6.05 -22.11 -11.12
C ARG A 146 -4.71 -22.66 -11.58
N LEU A 147 -3.68 -21.83 -11.62
CA LEU A 147 -2.31 -22.22 -11.95
C LEU A 147 -1.55 -22.79 -10.75
N GLN A 148 -2.14 -22.77 -9.55
CA GLN A 148 -1.54 -23.19 -8.29
C GLN A 148 -0.20 -22.48 -8.00
N ILE A 149 -0.12 -21.19 -8.32
CA ILE A 149 1.04 -20.35 -8.02
C ILE A 149 0.70 -19.34 -6.93
N PRO A 150 1.65 -19.00 -6.04
CA PRO A 150 1.45 -18.00 -5.00
C PRO A 150 1.23 -16.60 -5.58
N ILE A 151 0.62 -15.74 -4.76
CA ILE A 151 0.30 -14.35 -5.10
C ILE A 151 1.15 -13.42 -4.24
N LEU A 152 1.78 -12.43 -4.85
CA LEU A 152 2.43 -11.30 -4.19
C LEU A 152 1.68 -10.02 -4.51
N THR A 153 1.27 -9.28 -3.49
CA THR A 153 0.65 -7.97 -3.62
C THR A 153 1.54 -6.86 -3.06
N LEU A 154 1.83 -5.85 -3.86
CA LEU A 154 2.62 -4.68 -3.47
C LEU A 154 1.71 -3.45 -3.28
N VAL A 155 1.53 -3.05 -2.03
CA VAL A 155 0.60 -1.98 -1.63
C VAL A 155 1.31 -0.63 -1.62
N ASN A 156 0.84 0.32 -2.44
CA ASN A 156 1.37 1.68 -2.52
C ASN A 156 0.34 2.64 -3.13
N THR A 157 -0.71 2.94 -2.38
CA THR A 157 -1.81 3.79 -2.82
C THR A 157 -2.20 4.81 -1.75
N PRO A 158 -2.51 6.07 -2.13
CA PRO A 158 -3.13 7.01 -1.21
C PRO A 158 -4.59 6.64 -0.88
N GLY A 159 -5.20 5.74 -1.66
CA GLY A 159 -6.59 5.31 -1.53
C GLY A 159 -7.22 4.96 -2.87
N ALA A 160 -8.44 4.44 -2.84
CA ALA A 160 -9.22 4.21 -4.06
C ALA A 160 -9.58 5.57 -4.71
N TYR A 161 -9.69 5.62 -6.04
CA TYR A 161 -9.99 6.87 -6.75
C TYR A 161 -11.40 7.39 -6.38
N PRO A 162 -11.53 8.60 -5.80
CA PRO A 162 -12.81 9.12 -5.30
C PRO A 162 -13.51 9.97 -6.38
N GLY A 163 -13.95 9.34 -7.46
CA GLY A 163 -14.55 10.03 -8.62
C GLY A 163 -15.93 9.52 -8.99
N VAL A 164 -16.74 10.37 -9.64
CA VAL A 164 -18.12 10.05 -10.06
C VAL A 164 -18.17 8.77 -10.89
N GLY A 165 -17.30 8.65 -11.89
CA GLY A 165 -17.26 7.43 -12.71
C GLY A 165 -16.85 6.17 -11.93
N ALA A 166 -16.04 6.31 -10.87
CA ALA A 166 -15.71 5.19 -10.00
C ALA A 166 -16.94 4.74 -9.19
N GLU A 167 -17.73 5.69 -8.69
CA GLU A 167 -18.98 5.41 -7.99
C GLU A 167 -20.04 4.78 -8.91
N GLU A 168 -20.27 5.35 -10.10
CA GLU A 168 -21.19 4.80 -11.12
C GLU A 168 -20.84 3.35 -11.50
N ARG A 169 -19.54 3.02 -11.49
CA ARG A 169 -19.04 1.67 -11.79
C ARG A 169 -18.88 0.79 -10.56
N GLY A 170 -19.28 1.24 -9.37
CA GLY A 170 -19.32 0.42 -8.16
C GLY A 170 -17.97 0.22 -7.47
N GLN A 171 -17.29 1.29 -7.09
CA GLN A 171 -16.02 1.26 -6.34
C GLN A 171 -16.12 0.46 -5.04
N ALA A 172 -17.12 0.76 -4.21
CA ALA A 172 -17.34 0.04 -2.95
C ALA A 172 -17.57 -1.47 -3.18
N ARG A 173 -18.37 -1.81 -4.20
CA ARG A 173 -18.66 -3.20 -4.56
C ARG A 173 -17.40 -3.94 -5.01
N ALA A 174 -16.60 -3.36 -5.89
CA ALA A 174 -15.38 -4.01 -6.40
C ALA A 174 -14.37 -4.28 -5.26
N ILE A 175 -14.20 -3.33 -4.33
CA ILE A 175 -13.36 -3.52 -3.15
C ILE A 175 -13.92 -4.61 -2.23
N ALA A 176 -15.22 -4.60 -1.95
CA ALA A 176 -15.86 -5.58 -1.09
C ALA A 176 -15.79 -7.01 -1.67
N GLU A 177 -16.03 -7.16 -2.97
CA GLU A 177 -15.91 -8.44 -3.69
C GLU A 177 -14.48 -8.96 -3.62
N ASN A 178 -13.46 -8.11 -3.82
CA ASN A 178 -12.08 -8.51 -3.65
C ASN A 178 -11.79 -9.01 -2.23
N ILE A 179 -12.14 -8.23 -1.20
CA ILE A 179 -11.91 -8.60 0.20
C ILE A 179 -12.55 -9.96 0.50
N PHE A 180 -13.81 -10.14 0.10
CA PHE A 180 -14.55 -11.38 0.33
C PHE A 180 -13.90 -12.58 -0.36
N GLU A 181 -13.61 -12.46 -1.66
CA GLU A 181 -13.06 -13.56 -2.46
C GLU A 181 -11.64 -13.93 -2.04
N MET A 182 -10.80 -12.96 -1.64
CA MET A 182 -9.42 -13.21 -1.22
C MET A 182 -9.31 -14.18 -0.03
N PHE A 183 -10.31 -14.25 0.84
CA PHE A 183 -10.34 -15.24 1.92
C PHE A 183 -10.43 -16.68 1.41
N GLY A 184 -11.08 -16.91 0.27
CA GLY A 184 -11.33 -18.24 -0.29
C GLY A 184 -10.23 -18.80 -1.20
N ILE A 185 -9.25 -17.96 -1.58
CA ILE A 185 -8.21 -18.32 -2.56
C ILE A 185 -7.26 -19.39 -2.05
N LYS A 186 -7.13 -20.49 -2.78
CA LYS A 186 -6.41 -21.71 -2.37
C LYS A 186 -4.92 -21.74 -2.69
N VAL A 187 -4.27 -20.58 -2.69
CA VAL A 187 -2.82 -20.43 -2.82
C VAL A 187 -2.30 -19.41 -1.80
N PRO A 188 -1.01 -19.45 -1.43
CA PRO A 188 -0.43 -18.45 -0.54
C PRO A 188 -0.56 -17.03 -1.11
N ILE A 189 -0.94 -16.07 -0.27
CA ILE A 189 -1.03 -14.64 -0.58
C ILE A 189 -0.11 -13.88 0.36
N LEU A 190 0.88 -13.21 -0.22
CA LEU A 190 1.85 -12.37 0.48
C LEU A 190 1.55 -10.90 0.17
N VAL A 191 1.46 -10.08 1.21
CA VAL A 191 1.16 -8.65 1.10
C VAL A 191 2.34 -7.86 1.64
N VAL A 192 2.85 -6.91 0.88
CA VAL A 192 3.88 -5.98 1.35
C VAL A 192 3.44 -4.55 1.08
N VAL A 193 3.28 -3.74 2.13
CA VAL A 193 3.10 -2.30 2.01
C VAL A 193 4.46 -1.67 1.80
N ILE A 194 4.71 -1.25 0.56
CA ILE A 194 6.00 -0.67 0.16
C ILE A 194 6.01 0.85 0.24
N GLY A 195 4.87 1.50 0.47
CA GLY A 195 4.78 2.95 0.58
C GLY A 195 3.55 3.40 1.36
N GLU A 196 2.48 3.74 0.64
CA GLU A 196 1.23 4.18 1.26
C GLU A 196 0.19 3.04 1.27
N GLY A 197 -0.44 2.80 2.42
CA GLY A 197 -1.56 1.88 2.61
C GLY A 197 -2.85 2.66 2.88
N GLY A 198 -3.40 3.29 1.85
CA GLY A 198 -4.60 4.13 1.97
C GLY A 198 -5.91 3.35 2.06
N SER A 199 -6.46 3.22 3.26
CA SER A 199 -7.86 2.83 3.54
C SER A 199 -8.31 1.54 2.83
N GLY A 200 -9.60 1.45 2.50
CA GLY A 200 -10.19 0.36 1.73
C GLY A 200 -9.54 0.18 0.35
N GLY A 201 -8.93 1.24 -0.20
CA GLY A 201 -8.23 1.15 -1.47
C GLY A 201 -6.98 0.27 -1.42
N ALA A 202 -6.25 0.31 -0.31
CA ALA A 202 -5.17 -0.63 -0.03
C ALA A 202 -5.73 -2.01 0.36
N LEU A 203 -6.74 -2.05 1.23
CA LEU A 203 -7.33 -3.31 1.72
C LEU A 203 -7.89 -4.20 0.61
N GLY A 204 -8.40 -3.59 -0.48
CA GLY A 204 -8.92 -4.29 -1.65
C GLY A 204 -7.93 -5.21 -2.38
N ILE A 205 -6.63 -5.16 -2.04
CA ILE A 205 -5.65 -6.17 -2.48
C ILE A 205 -4.74 -6.65 -1.34
N ALA A 206 -5.10 -6.42 -0.07
CA ALA A 206 -4.20 -6.64 1.07
C ALA A 206 -4.72 -7.67 2.09
N VAL A 207 -5.66 -8.53 1.69
CA VAL A 207 -6.04 -9.71 2.47
C VAL A 207 -5.08 -10.86 2.14
N GLY A 208 -4.18 -11.21 3.06
CA GLY A 208 -3.21 -12.28 2.81
C GLY A 208 -2.76 -13.04 4.05
N ASP A 209 -2.11 -14.17 3.80
CA ASP A 209 -1.58 -15.08 4.82
C ASP A 209 -0.46 -14.40 5.61
N ARG A 210 0.38 -13.63 4.92
CA ARG A 210 1.41 -12.77 5.51
C ARG A 210 1.27 -11.35 5.01
N VAL A 211 1.33 -10.39 5.92
CA VAL A 211 1.23 -8.95 5.69
C VAL A 211 2.45 -8.31 6.33
N GLY A 212 3.32 -7.75 5.49
CA GLY A 212 4.46 -6.94 5.91
C GLY A 212 4.32 -5.49 5.55
N MET A 213 5.11 -4.69 6.24
CA MET A 213 5.26 -3.27 5.97
C MET A 213 6.73 -2.93 5.94
N LEU A 214 7.17 -2.17 4.94
CA LEU A 214 8.46 -1.50 5.04
C LEU A 214 8.46 -0.54 6.22
N GLU A 215 9.59 -0.40 6.90
CA GLU A 215 9.72 0.34 8.15
C GLU A 215 9.14 1.75 8.12
N ASN A 216 9.33 2.47 7.01
CA ASN A 216 8.84 3.84 6.82
C ASN A 216 7.59 3.91 5.94
N SER A 217 6.92 2.79 5.67
CA SER A 217 5.59 2.79 5.07
C SER A 217 4.52 3.11 6.12
N TRP A 218 3.31 3.47 5.67
CA TRP A 218 2.17 3.66 6.56
C TRP A 218 0.94 2.93 6.06
N TYR A 219 0.04 2.55 6.96
CA TYR A 219 -1.23 1.92 6.64
C TYR A 219 -2.31 2.48 7.58
N SER A 220 -3.39 3.04 7.05
CA SER A 220 -4.43 3.65 7.88
C SER A 220 -5.80 3.64 7.20
N VAL A 221 -6.85 3.71 8.03
CA VAL A 221 -8.25 3.80 7.60
C VAL A 221 -8.57 5.12 6.86
N ILE A 222 -7.80 6.17 7.12
CA ILE A 222 -7.93 7.49 6.49
C ILE A 222 -6.55 8.14 6.41
N SER A 223 -6.32 9.02 5.44
CA SER A 223 -5.07 9.79 5.42
C SER A 223 -4.98 10.70 6.67
N PRO A 224 -3.75 11.00 7.16
CA PRO A 224 -3.58 11.92 8.28
C PRO A 224 -4.23 13.28 8.02
N GLU A 225 -4.14 13.79 6.79
CA GLU A 225 -4.78 15.05 6.40
C GLU A 225 -6.30 14.96 6.40
N GLY A 226 -6.86 13.85 5.90
CA GLY A 226 -8.30 13.60 5.93
C GLY A 226 -8.83 13.56 7.36
N CYS A 227 -8.15 12.83 8.24
CA CYS A 227 -8.47 12.77 9.67
C CYS A 227 -8.41 14.15 10.32
N ALA A 228 -7.33 14.91 10.06
CA ALA A 228 -7.14 16.26 10.56
C ALA A 228 -8.28 17.20 10.15
N SER A 229 -8.70 17.14 8.88
CA SER A 229 -9.79 17.95 8.36
C SER A 229 -11.15 17.65 9.01
N ILE A 230 -11.38 16.43 9.49
CA ILE A 230 -12.63 16.00 10.12
C ILE A 230 -12.63 16.32 11.61
N LEU A 231 -11.62 15.84 12.33
CA LEU A 231 -11.58 15.91 13.80
C LEU A 231 -11.11 17.27 14.31
N TRP A 232 -10.18 17.92 13.61
CA TRP A 232 -9.62 19.22 13.99
C TRP A 232 -10.07 20.37 13.10
N ARG A 233 -10.86 20.10 12.05
CA ARG A 233 -11.32 21.11 11.06
C ARG A 233 -10.17 21.91 10.44
N SER A 234 -8.96 21.36 10.44
CA SER A 234 -7.75 21.99 9.92
C SER A 234 -6.79 20.93 9.42
N ALA A 235 -6.21 21.15 8.24
CA ALA A 235 -5.14 20.30 7.71
C ALA A 235 -3.82 20.43 8.49
N GLU A 236 -3.68 21.47 9.34
CA GLU A 236 -2.50 21.66 10.18
C GLU A 236 -2.38 20.59 11.28
N GLY A 237 -3.51 19.96 11.66
CA GLY A 237 -3.55 18.87 12.64
C GLY A 237 -3.00 17.52 12.15
N LYS A 238 -2.39 17.45 10.96
CA LYS A 238 -1.92 16.20 10.34
C LYS A 238 -0.89 15.43 11.18
N GLU A 239 -0.03 16.13 11.93
CA GLU A 239 0.97 15.47 12.79
C GLU A 239 0.31 14.80 13.99
N GLN A 240 -0.64 15.50 14.63
CA GLN A 240 -1.44 14.97 15.72
C GLN A 240 -2.32 13.81 15.24
N ALA A 241 -2.91 13.94 14.05
CA ALA A 241 -3.69 12.88 13.44
C ALA A 241 -2.84 11.63 13.13
N ALA A 242 -1.62 11.81 12.58
CA ALA A 242 -0.72 10.69 12.31
C ALA A 242 -0.35 9.91 13.58
N GLU A 243 -0.08 10.62 14.68
CA GLU A 243 0.20 10.02 15.99
C GLU A 243 -1.02 9.28 16.56
N ALA A 244 -2.20 9.90 16.50
CA ALA A 244 -3.44 9.32 17.03
C ALA A 244 -3.89 8.08 16.25
N LEU A 245 -3.63 8.03 14.93
CA LEU A 245 -4.03 6.94 14.06
C LEU A 245 -3.17 5.68 14.22
N LYS A 246 -1.99 5.76 14.87
CA LYS A 246 -1.06 4.62 15.06
C LYS A 246 -0.78 3.86 13.76
N LEU A 247 -0.49 4.64 12.71
CA LEU A 247 -0.38 4.20 11.32
C LEU A 247 0.98 3.62 10.91
N THR A 248 1.96 3.62 11.82
CA THR A 248 3.34 3.20 11.50
C THR A 248 3.46 1.67 11.48
N ALA A 249 4.47 1.16 10.76
CA ALA A 249 4.72 -0.28 10.70
C ALA A 249 4.90 -0.92 12.10
N GLY A 250 5.61 -0.24 13.01
CA GLY A 250 5.84 -0.72 14.38
C GLY A 250 4.58 -0.70 15.25
N ASP A 251 3.75 0.34 15.14
CA ASP A 251 2.45 0.40 15.83
C ASP A 251 1.55 -0.77 15.39
N LEU A 252 1.43 -0.96 14.09
CA LEU A 252 0.54 -1.97 13.50
C LEU A 252 1.03 -3.40 13.74
N GLN A 253 2.35 -3.61 13.86
CA GLN A 253 2.89 -4.89 14.31
C GLN A 253 2.53 -5.15 15.78
N THR A 254 2.65 -4.14 16.65
CA THR A 254 2.26 -4.24 18.07
C THR A 254 0.77 -4.54 18.22
N LEU A 255 -0.07 -3.98 17.34
CA LEU A 255 -1.52 -4.23 17.29
C LEU A 255 -1.89 -5.58 16.64
N GLY A 256 -0.94 -6.35 16.13
CA GLY A 256 -1.18 -7.64 15.47
C GLY A 256 -1.88 -7.53 14.11
N ILE A 257 -1.89 -6.35 13.48
CA ILE A 257 -2.46 -6.12 12.14
C ILE A 257 -1.43 -6.51 11.06
N VAL A 258 -0.14 -6.30 11.35
CA VAL A 258 0.99 -6.57 10.47
C VAL A 258 1.85 -7.64 11.12
N ASP A 259 2.26 -8.66 10.36
CA ASP A 259 3.05 -9.75 10.90
C ASP A 259 4.53 -9.35 11.06
N GLN A 260 5.06 -8.59 10.09
CA GLN A 260 6.48 -8.24 10.05
C GLN A 260 6.72 -6.81 9.58
N VAL A 261 7.60 -6.11 10.31
CA VAL A 261 8.26 -4.90 9.81
C VAL A 261 9.52 -5.32 9.05
N ILE A 262 9.61 -4.91 7.79
CA ILE A 262 10.78 -5.13 6.93
C ILE A 262 11.67 -3.88 7.06
N PRO A 263 12.90 -4.02 7.59
CA PRO A 263 13.77 -2.87 7.83
C PRO A 263 14.14 -2.18 6.52
N GLU A 264 14.24 -0.85 6.56
CA GLU A 264 14.78 -0.08 5.44
C GLU A 264 16.28 0.20 5.69
N PRO A 265 17.08 0.43 4.63
CA PRO A 265 18.45 0.92 4.77
C PRO A 265 18.51 2.23 5.56
N MET A 266 19.68 2.54 6.11
CA MET A 266 19.90 3.82 6.79
C MET A 266 19.53 4.99 5.86
N GLY A 267 18.67 5.88 6.34
CA GLY A 267 18.13 6.97 5.53
C GLY A 267 16.89 6.62 4.71
N GLY A 268 16.34 5.42 4.84
CA GLY A 268 15.14 4.95 4.16
C GLY A 268 15.39 4.32 2.79
N ALA A 269 14.35 3.70 2.23
CA ALA A 269 14.44 2.87 1.02
C ALA A 269 14.93 3.61 -0.23
N HIS A 270 14.76 4.93 -0.29
CA HIS A 270 15.18 5.75 -1.43
C HIS A 270 16.70 5.99 -1.47
N GLN A 271 17.41 5.81 -0.36
CA GLN A 271 18.86 6.01 -0.29
C GLN A 271 19.62 4.82 -0.87
N GLN A 272 19.16 3.60 -0.59
CA GLN A 272 19.75 2.37 -1.12
C GLN A 272 18.63 1.42 -1.62
N PRO A 273 18.00 1.74 -2.77
CA PRO A 273 16.88 0.97 -3.32
C PRO A 273 17.15 -0.52 -3.44
N ASP A 274 18.33 -0.90 -3.92
CA ASP A 274 18.69 -2.31 -4.12
C ASP A 274 18.69 -3.10 -2.81
N LEU A 275 19.22 -2.51 -1.72
CA LEU A 275 19.19 -3.17 -0.41
C LEU A 275 17.77 -3.26 0.15
N ALA A 276 16.95 -2.24 -0.05
CA ALA A 276 15.55 -2.27 0.39
C ALA A 276 14.74 -3.33 -0.37
N MET A 277 14.97 -3.46 -1.68
CA MET A 277 14.33 -4.48 -2.52
C MET A 277 14.83 -5.88 -2.18
N ALA A 278 16.13 -6.05 -1.91
CA ALA A 278 16.68 -7.31 -1.42
C ALA A 278 16.08 -7.74 -0.07
N ALA A 279 15.91 -6.82 0.89
CA ALA A 279 15.26 -7.13 2.16
C ALA A 279 13.81 -7.59 1.99
N VAL A 280 13.07 -6.99 1.04
CA VAL A 280 11.72 -7.44 0.67
C VAL A 280 11.77 -8.84 0.03
N LYS A 281 12.74 -9.09 -0.87
CA LYS A 281 12.96 -10.41 -1.49
C LYS A 281 13.14 -11.50 -0.45
N ASP A 282 14.07 -11.30 0.48
CA ASP A 282 14.42 -12.27 1.51
C ASP A 282 13.21 -12.60 2.38
N GLN A 283 12.41 -11.58 2.73
CA GLN A 283 11.19 -11.77 3.50
C GLN A 283 10.12 -12.56 2.73
N ILE A 284 9.95 -12.28 1.44
CA ILE A 284 9.00 -13.00 0.58
C ILE A 284 9.43 -14.47 0.48
N VAL A 285 10.71 -14.76 0.24
CA VAL A 285 11.22 -16.14 0.16
C VAL A 285 10.99 -16.89 1.46
N ALA A 286 11.32 -16.29 2.61
CA ALA A 286 11.10 -16.90 3.92
C ALA A 286 9.63 -17.25 4.16
N TRP A 287 8.70 -16.35 3.80
CA TRP A 287 7.26 -16.64 3.92
C TRP A 287 6.76 -17.68 2.93
N LEU A 288 7.29 -17.71 1.70
CA LEU A 288 6.92 -18.75 0.75
C LEU A 288 7.32 -20.13 1.26
N ASP A 289 8.54 -20.28 1.78
CA ASP A 289 9.01 -21.52 2.37
C ASP A 289 8.14 -21.97 3.53
N GLU A 290 7.75 -21.03 4.39
CA GLU A 290 6.85 -21.30 5.52
C GLU A 290 5.46 -21.76 5.05
N LEU A 291 4.82 -20.99 4.15
CA LEU A 291 3.42 -21.21 3.77
C LEU A 291 3.24 -22.40 2.83
N GLN A 292 4.21 -22.67 1.95
CA GLN A 292 4.13 -23.82 1.04
C GLN A 292 4.30 -25.16 1.77
N ALA A 293 4.87 -25.16 2.96
CA ALA A 293 4.94 -26.35 3.82
C ALA A 293 3.60 -26.67 4.51
N LYS A 294 2.63 -25.75 4.51
CA LYS A 294 1.35 -25.93 5.22
C LYS A 294 0.32 -26.69 4.38
N PRO A 295 -0.50 -27.56 5.01
CA PRO A 295 -1.71 -28.06 4.38
C PRO A 295 -2.64 -26.91 3.98
N LEU A 296 -3.31 -27.04 2.84
CA LEU A 296 -4.24 -26.02 2.34
C LEU A 296 -5.36 -25.69 3.33
N THR A 297 -5.84 -26.69 4.08
CA THR A 297 -6.86 -26.50 5.13
C THR A 297 -6.40 -25.53 6.20
N ASP A 298 -5.13 -25.65 6.61
CA ASP A 298 -4.55 -24.88 7.68
C ASP A 298 -4.23 -23.47 7.18
N LEU A 299 -3.71 -23.34 5.96
CA LEU A 299 -3.49 -22.05 5.29
C LEU A 299 -4.78 -21.19 5.30
N LEU A 300 -5.90 -21.76 4.84
CA LEU A 300 -7.18 -21.05 4.79
C LEU A 300 -7.72 -20.74 6.19
N ALA A 301 -7.65 -21.71 7.11
CA ALA A 301 -8.14 -21.53 8.48
C ALA A 301 -7.35 -20.43 9.21
N GLU A 302 -6.02 -20.42 9.09
CA GLU A 302 -5.15 -19.39 9.64
C GLU A 302 -5.43 -18.02 9.03
N ARG A 303 -5.61 -17.93 7.70
CA ARG A 303 -6.00 -16.66 7.05
C ARG A 303 -7.30 -16.12 7.62
N HIS A 304 -8.32 -16.95 7.74
CA HIS A 304 -9.59 -16.53 8.35
C HIS A 304 -9.42 -16.10 9.81
N LEU A 305 -8.69 -16.88 10.60
CA LEU A 305 -8.50 -16.63 12.02
C LEU A 305 -7.74 -15.32 12.26
N LYS A 306 -6.67 -15.08 11.50
CA LYS A 306 -5.86 -13.85 11.56
C LYS A 306 -6.74 -12.61 11.52
N PHE A 307 -7.59 -12.48 10.49
CA PHE A 307 -8.45 -11.30 10.34
C PHE A 307 -9.60 -11.26 11.36
N ARG A 308 -10.06 -12.41 11.86
CA ARG A 308 -11.07 -12.49 12.94
C ARG A 308 -10.53 -12.06 14.31
N GLN A 309 -9.22 -12.17 14.51
CA GLN A 309 -8.55 -11.78 15.76
C GLN A 309 -8.15 -10.30 15.78
N ILE A 310 -8.12 -9.62 14.63
CA ILE A 310 -7.90 -8.18 14.57
C ILE A 310 -9.03 -7.49 15.35
N ALA A 311 -8.64 -6.76 16.39
CA ALA A 311 -9.54 -6.07 17.33
C ALA A 311 -10.48 -7.00 18.12
N GLN A 312 -9.91 -7.94 18.88
CA GLN A 312 -10.61 -8.46 20.06
C GLN A 312 -10.82 -7.32 21.06
N ILE A 313 -11.97 -6.66 20.96
CA ILE A 313 -12.47 -5.78 22.01
C ILE A 313 -12.93 -6.73 23.12
N GLU A 314 -12.28 -6.69 24.29
CA GLU A 314 -12.90 -7.23 25.50
C GLU A 314 -14.22 -6.48 25.67
N ALA A 315 -15.33 -7.15 25.38
CA ALA A 315 -16.63 -6.62 25.71
C ALA A 315 -16.74 -6.60 27.24
N GLN A 316 -16.34 -5.48 27.85
CA GLN A 316 -16.83 -5.11 29.17
C GLN A 316 -18.32 -4.79 29.01
N ALA A 317 -19.13 -5.83 28.91
CA ALA A 317 -20.55 -5.72 29.18
C ALA A 317 -20.66 -5.43 30.68
N GLU A 318 -20.70 -4.17 31.07
CA GLU A 318 -21.34 -3.82 32.33
C GLU A 318 -22.78 -4.32 32.22
N ALA A 319 -23.10 -5.38 32.96
CA ALA A 319 -24.46 -5.87 33.07
C ALA A 319 -25.35 -4.68 33.47
N PRO A 320 -26.45 -4.39 32.76
CA PRO A 320 -27.34 -3.33 33.18
C PRO A 320 -27.79 -3.63 34.61
N ALA A 321 -27.52 -2.71 35.52
CA ALA A 321 -28.05 -2.78 36.87
C ALA A 321 -29.57 -2.57 36.79
N GLY A 322 -30.32 -3.66 36.69
CA GLY A 322 -31.77 -3.63 36.67
C GLY A 322 -32.35 -5.01 36.43
N ASP A 323 -33.00 -5.55 37.45
CA ASP A 323 -33.84 -6.74 37.37
C ASP A 323 -34.99 -6.48 36.38
N GLY A 324 -34.78 -6.84 35.13
CA GLY A 324 -35.78 -6.77 34.07
C GLY A 324 -35.41 -7.77 32.98
N GLU A 325 -36.11 -8.90 32.95
CA GLU A 325 -36.00 -9.91 31.91
C GLU A 325 -36.26 -9.27 30.54
N ALA A 326 -35.20 -9.04 29.76
CA ALA A 326 -35.30 -8.73 28.35
C ALA A 326 -35.06 -10.01 27.56
N GLU A 327 -36.13 -10.58 27.00
CA GLU A 327 -36.06 -11.67 26.04
C GLU A 327 -35.23 -11.24 24.82
N ALA A 328 -34.16 -11.96 24.53
CA ALA A 328 -33.39 -11.81 23.30
C ALA A 328 -34.27 -12.23 22.11
N ALA A 329 -34.50 -11.31 21.17
CA ALA A 329 -35.16 -11.65 19.91
C ALA A 329 -34.34 -12.71 19.16
N PRO A 330 -34.94 -13.79 18.65
CA PRO A 330 -34.20 -14.84 17.95
C PRO A 330 -33.59 -14.28 16.67
N ALA A 331 -32.34 -14.66 16.41
CA ALA A 331 -31.65 -14.35 15.16
C ALA A 331 -32.42 -14.95 13.97
N ASP A 332 -32.77 -14.14 12.98
CA ASP A 332 -33.44 -14.57 11.75
C ASP A 332 -32.46 -15.43 10.91
N PRO A 333 -32.71 -16.75 10.77
CA PRO A 333 -31.82 -17.66 10.05
C PRO A 333 -31.84 -17.45 8.52
N GLN A 334 -32.67 -16.54 7.97
CA GLN A 334 -32.73 -16.27 6.53
C GLN A 334 -31.75 -15.20 6.04
N LEU A 335 -31.02 -14.52 6.94
CA LEU A 335 -30.04 -13.49 6.57
C LEU A 335 -28.76 -14.08 5.94
N SER A 336 -28.41 -15.33 6.25
CA SER A 336 -27.20 -15.99 5.72
C SER A 336 -27.31 -16.49 4.28
N ASP A 337 -28.52 -16.59 3.73
CA ASP A 337 -28.79 -17.21 2.41
C ASP A 337 -29.05 -16.21 1.27
N ARG A 338 -29.04 -14.91 1.55
CA ARG A 338 -29.21 -13.88 0.49
C ARG A 338 -27.91 -13.67 -0.27
N ARG A 339 -27.62 -14.54 -1.24
CA ARG A 339 -26.69 -14.20 -2.33
C ARG A 339 -27.34 -13.09 -3.15
N PHE A 340 -26.62 -11.99 -3.37
CA PHE A 340 -27.06 -10.96 -4.31
C PHE A 340 -27.22 -11.60 -5.70
N PRO A 341 -28.37 -11.45 -6.37
CA PRO A 341 -28.51 -11.96 -7.73
C PRO A 341 -27.50 -11.26 -8.66
N PRO A 342 -26.99 -11.95 -9.70
CA PRO A 342 -26.17 -11.30 -10.73
C PRO A 342 -26.98 -10.18 -11.40
N LEU A 343 -26.32 -9.04 -11.67
CA LEU A 343 -26.89 -7.96 -12.47
C LEU A 343 -27.27 -8.52 -13.84
N ARG A 344 -28.53 -8.34 -14.24
CA ARG A 344 -28.97 -8.69 -15.59
C ARG A 344 -28.73 -7.49 -16.50
N ASP A 345 -28.52 -7.73 -17.79
CA ASP A 345 -28.31 -6.65 -18.78
C ASP A 345 -29.47 -5.63 -18.81
N GLU A 346 -30.66 -6.05 -18.38
CA GLU A 346 -31.87 -5.26 -18.23
C GLU A 346 -31.88 -4.30 -17.01
N ASP A 347 -30.98 -4.51 -16.03
CA ASP A 347 -30.81 -3.63 -14.86
C ASP A 347 -29.81 -2.48 -15.12
N LEU A 348 -29.15 -2.48 -16.28
CA LEU A 348 -28.25 -1.41 -16.71
C LEU A 348 -29.05 -0.30 -17.41
N PRO A 349 -28.88 0.98 -17.05
CA PRO A 349 -29.49 2.07 -17.79
C PRO A 349 -28.99 2.04 -19.23
N ALA A 350 -29.91 2.09 -20.20
CA ALA A 350 -29.57 2.15 -21.62
C ALA A 350 -28.64 3.35 -21.90
N PRO A 351 -27.65 3.22 -22.80
CA PRO A 351 -26.76 4.32 -23.11
C PRO A 351 -27.59 5.47 -23.72
N GLU A 352 -27.70 6.58 -23.01
CA GLU A 352 -28.21 7.82 -23.59
C GLU A 352 -27.26 8.26 -24.69
N VAL A 353 -27.61 7.96 -25.94
CA VAL A 353 -27.04 8.63 -27.12
C VAL A 353 -27.64 10.03 -27.20
N GLY A 354 -27.33 10.86 -26.20
CA GLY A 354 -27.65 12.27 -26.18
C GLY A 354 -26.64 13.04 -27.01
N ARG A 355 -27.07 13.53 -28.19
CA ARG A 355 -26.35 14.55 -28.97
C ARG A 355 -26.11 15.78 -28.08
N ARG A 356 -24.98 15.84 -27.37
CA ARG A 356 -24.52 17.08 -26.75
C ARG A 356 -23.81 17.91 -27.81
N SER A 357 -24.45 19.01 -28.20
CA SER A 357 -23.84 20.08 -28.98
C SER A 357 -22.57 20.57 -28.29
N ALA A 358 -21.47 20.64 -29.04
CA ALA A 358 -20.19 21.17 -28.56
C ALA A 358 -20.35 22.60 -27.99
N PRO A 359 -19.71 22.95 -26.87
CA PRO A 359 -19.70 24.31 -26.37
C PRO A 359 -18.91 25.20 -27.35
N LYS A 360 -19.47 26.37 -27.68
CA LYS A 360 -18.77 27.40 -28.47
C LYS A 360 -17.56 27.92 -27.68
N PRO A 361 -16.41 28.18 -28.32
CA PRO A 361 -15.24 28.74 -27.66
C PRO A 361 -15.49 30.19 -27.23
N ASP A 362 -15.07 30.51 -26.01
CA ASP A 362 -15.06 31.83 -25.40
C ASP A 362 -13.99 32.73 -26.06
N PRO A 363 -14.33 33.91 -26.62
CA PRO A 363 -13.38 34.76 -27.35
C PRO A 363 -12.51 35.63 -26.43
N GLY A 364 -11.96 35.05 -25.35
CA GLY A 364 -11.46 35.83 -24.21
C GLY A 364 -10.00 35.65 -23.79
N THR A 365 -9.30 34.56 -24.12
CA THR A 365 -8.01 34.25 -23.49
C THR A 365 -6.86 34.33 -24.49
N LYS A 366 -6.10 35.43 -24.43
CA LYS A 366 -4.76 35.53 -25.02
C LYS A 366 -3.77 34.73 -24.17
N TYR A 367 -2.88 34.03 -24.88
CA TYR A 367 -1.85 33.07 -24.48
C TYR A 367 -1.19 33.25 -23.12
#